data_AF-A0A7Y1U741-F1
#
_entry.id   AF-A0A7Y1U741-F1
#
_cell.length_a   1.000
_cell.length_b   1.000
_cell.length_c   1.000
_cell.angle_alpha   90.00
_cell.angle_beta   90.00
_cell.angle_gamma   90.00
#
_symmetry.space_group_name_H-M   'P 1'
#
loop_
_entity.id
_entity.type
_entity.pdbx_description
1 polymer ?
#
loop_
_entity_poly.entity_id
_entity_poly.type
_entity_poly.pdbx_seq_one_letter_code
_entity_poly.pdbx_strand_id
1 'polypeptide(L)'
;MISKAWWVGFFVCTCCVQLSGQVVSIPQTDGPITIDGKVDEAVWQKGFELTDFKQIEPSLGADATERVEVKVLYDEHFLYVGAKMFFSDPSQVFATTLERDKTQSADDYFEFYIDSYNDMLNTLVFRTNPLGARQDLEISRNGEDFNDSWNTFWNAASYIDEDGWSTELRIPFSSLRYEQADV
;
A
#
# COMPACT_ATOMS: atom_id res chain seq x y z
N MET A 1 32.36 33.81 0.35
CA MET A 1 32.32 32.35 0.45
C MET A 1 30.86 31.95 0.56
N ILE A 2 30.27 31.48 -0.53
CA ILE A 2 28.85 31.09 -0.58
C ILE A 2 28.81 29.59 -0.32
N SER A 3 28.17 29.22 0.80
CA SER A 3 27.93 27.84 1.21
C SER A 3 27.00 27.15 0.21
N LYS A 4 27.49 26.11 -0.46
CA LYS A 4 26.64 25.15 -1.18
C LYS A 4 26.41 23.97 -0.24
N ALA A 5 25.33 24.02 0.53
CA ALA A 5 24.78 22.83 1.15
C ALA A 5 23.83 22.18 0.13
N TRP A 6 24.23 21.04 -0.42
CA TRP A 6 23.35 20.19 -1.20
C TRP A 6 22.78 19.17 -0.23
N TRP A 7 21.52 19.34 0.15
CA TRP A 7 20.75 18.28 0.80
C TRP A 7 20.08 17.48 -0.30
N VAL A 8 20.61 16.29 -0.60
CA VAL A 8 19.86 15.26 -1.31
C VAL A 8 19.26 14.38 -0.22
N GLY A 9 18.08 14.77 0.26
CA GLY A 9 17.29 13.91 1.14
C GLY A 9 16.52 12.93 0.27
N PHE A 10 16.95 11.67 0.22
CA PHE A 10 16.05 10.57 -0.12
C PHE A 10 15.27 10.27 1.15
N PHE A 11 14.00 10.65 1.20
CA PHE A 11 13.09 10.25 2.26
C PHE A 11 12.23 9.11 1.72
N VAL A 12 12.76 7.89 1.75
CA VAL A 12 11.95 6.70 1.54
C VAL A 12 11.41 6.33 2.91
N CYS A 13 10.22 6.84 3.23
CA CYS A 13 9.53 6.47 4.48
C CYS A 13 8.85 5.13 4.25
N THR A 14 9.59 4.03 4.40
CA THR A 14 8.97 2.70 4.49
C THR A 14 8.34 2.57 5.88
N CYS A 15 7.13 3.10 6.03
CA CYS A 15 6.28 2.84 7.17
C CYS A 15 5.66 1.46 7.00
N CYS A 16 5.89 0.57 7.96
CA CYS A 16 5.30 -0.76 7.98
C CYS A 16 4.45 -0.90 9.24
N VAL A 17 3.26 -1.47 9.09
CA VAL A 17 2.47 -1.99 10.21
C VAL A 17 2.73 -3.48 10.30
N GLN A 18 3.20 -3.91 11.47
CA GLN A 18 3.28 -5.32 11.79
C GLN A 18 2.19 -5.67 12.81
N LEU A 19 1.09 -6.25 12.34
CA LEU A 19 0.11 -6.92 13.19
C LEU A 19 0.67 -8.29 13.61
N SER A 20 1.58 -8.33 14.58
CA SER A 20 2.07 -9.62 15.09
C SER A 20 1.00 -10.29 15.95
N GLY A 21 0.44 -11.39 15.47
CA GLY A 21 -0.36 -12.33 16.27
C GLY A 21 -1.82 -11.96 16.52
N GLN A 22 -2.37 -10.91 15.88
CA GLN A 22 -3.80 -10.63 15.92
C GLN A 22 -4.49 -11.12 14.65
N VAL A 23 -5.39 -12.10 14.82
CA VAL A 23 -6.39 -12.41 13.81
C VAL A 23 -7.45 -11.31 13.86
N VAL A 24 -7.56 -10.56 12.77
CA VAL A 24 -8.54 -9.49 12.61
C VAL A 24 -9.62 -9.94 11.62
N SER A 25 -10.87 -9.56 11.88
CA SER A 25 -11.95 -9.75 10.92
C SER A 25 -12.03 -8.53 10.04
N ILE A 26 -11.80 -8.71 8.74
CA ILE A 26 -12.07 -7.69 7.74
C ILE A 26 -13.58 -7.66 7.51
N PRO A 27 -14.25 -6.49 7.48
CA PRO A 27 -15.67 -6.40 7.20
C PRO A 27 -15.99 -6.61 5.70
N GLN A 28 -17.10 -7.30 5.43
CA GLN A 28 -17.65 -7.39 4.08
C GLN A 28 -18.41 -6.10 3.72
N THR A 29 -18.30 -5.64 2.48
CA THR A 29 -19.07 -4.52 1.93
C THR A 29 -20.09 -4.99 0.89
N ASP A 30 -21.24 -4.31 0.85
CA ASP A 30 -22.32 -4.46 -0.12
C ASP A 30 -22.53 -3.18 -0.97
N GLY A 31 -21.81 -2.10 -0.66
CA GLY A 31 -21.89 -0.83 -1.37
C GLY A 31 -20.80 -0.67 -2.44
N PRO A 32 -21.02 0.20 -3.43
CA PRO A 32 -20.07 0.40 -4.52
C PRO A 32 -18.79 1.09 -4.03
N ILE A 33 -17.66 0.70 -4.61
CA ILE A 33 -16.36 1.38 -4.51
C ILE A 33 -15.91 1.69 -5.93
N THR A 34 -15.69 2.96 -6.24
CA THR A 34 -15.16 3.41 -7.52
C THR A 34 -13.68 3.65 -7.36
N ILE A 35 -12.85 2.86 -8.06
CA ILE A 35 -11.39 3.02 -7.99
C ILE A 35 -10.98 4.29 -8.74
N ASP A 36 -10.99 5.42 -8.05
CA ASP A 36 -10.60 6.75 -8.53
C ASP A 36 -9.49 7.39 -7.67
N GLY A 37 -9.09 6.71 -6.59
CA GLY A 37 -8.02 7.10 -5.69
C GLY A 37 -8.48 7.90 -4.49
N LYS A 38 -9.79 8.16 -4.35
CA LYS A 38 -10.37 8.89 -3.22
C LYS A 38 -11.04 7.92 -2.26
N VAL A 39 -10.55 7.86 -1.03
CA VAL A 39 -11.12 7.00 0.01
C VAL A 39 -12.29 7.73 0.68
N ASP A 40 -13.33 8.07 -0.08
CA ASP A 40 -14.42 8.96 0.37
C ASP A 40 -15.82 8.34 0.37
N GLU A 41 -16.02 7.17 -0.26
CA GLU A 41 -17.31 6.50 -0.20
C GLU A 41 -17.67 6.05 1.22
N ALA A 42 -18.97 6.10 1.53
CA ALA A 42 -19.48 5.79 2.85
C ALA A 42 -19.13 4.37 3.34
N VAL A 43 -18.87 3.43 2.43
CA VAL A 43 -18.46 2.06 2.78
C VAL A 43 -17.10 2.01 3.48
N TRP A 44 -16.18 2.93 3.15
CA TRP A 44 -14.86 2.99 3.80
C TRP A 44 -14.96 3.23 5.30
N GLN A 45 -16.00 3.91 5.78
CA GLN A 45 -16.24 4.11 7.22
C GLN A 45 -16.48 2.81 7.99
N LYS A 46 -16.81 1.71 7.29
CA LYS A 46 -16.99 0.38 7.87
C LYS A 46 -15.74 -0.49 7.77
N GLY A 47 -14.69 -0.06 7.05
CA GLY A 47 -13.49 -0.83 6.81
C GLY A 47 -12.69 -1.11 8.07
N PHE A 48 -11.99 -2.24 8.08
CA PHE A 48 -10.97 -2.49 9.08
C PHE A 48 -9.87 -1.44 8.93
N GLU A 49 -9.55 -0.73 10.00
CA GLU A 49 -8.70 0.44 9.97
C GLU A 49 -7.34 0.18 10.63
N LEU A 50 -6.29 0.67 9.98
CA LEU A 50 -4.92 0.66 10.46
C LEU A 50 -4.42 2.10 10.50
N THR A 51 -3.95 2.54 11.66
CA THR A 51 -3.40 3.89 11.89
C THR A 51 -2.04 3.88 12.58
N ASP A 52 -1.67 2.78 13.24
CA ASP A 52 -0.53 2.72 14.15
C ASP A 52 0.76 2.29 13.42
N PHE A 53 1.10 3.01 12.36
CA PHE A 53 2.28 2.75 11.54
C PHE A 53 3.59 3.05 12.29
N LYS A 54 4.58 2.20 12.08
CA LYS A 54 5.94 2.35 12.63
C LYS A 54 6.94 2.57 11.51
N GLN A 55 8.01 3.28 11.83
CA GLN A 55 9.10 3.52 10.90
C GLN A 55 10.04 2.32 10.87
N ILE A 56 10.50 1.94 9.67
CA ILE A 56 11.66 1.06 9.50
C ILE A 56 12.93 1.91 9.41
N GLU A 57 12.87 3.01 8.66
CA GLU A 57 13.94 3.99 8.52
C GLU A 57 13.41 5.42 8.75
N PRO A 58 14.24 6.38 9.20
CA PRO A 58 15.62 6.20 9.66
C PRO A 58 15.69 5.66 11.11
N SER A 59 14.57 5.61 11.82
CA SER A 59 14.50 5.19 13.23
C SER A 59 13.56 4.01 13.39
N LEU A 60 14.14 2.81 13.44
CA LEU A 60 13.40 1.56 13.56
C LEU A 60 12.49 1.55 14.80
N GLY A 61 11.20 1.31 14.60
CA GLY A 61 10.20 1.16 15.66
C GLY A 61 9.66 2.46 16.25
N ALA A 62 10.13 3.62 15.79
CA ALA A 62 9.53 4.91 16.13
C ALA A 62 8.13 5.04 15.54
N ASP A 63 7.30 5.90 16.13
CA ASP A 63 6.03 6.31 15.53
C ASP A 63 6.28 6.98 14.16
N ALA A 64 5.37 6.76 13.22
CA ALA A 64 5.41 7.43 11.92
C ALA A 64 5.42 8.95 12.09
N THR A 65 6.35 9.65 11.42
CA THR A 65 6.40 11.12 11.44
C THR A 65 5.26 11.78 10.68
N GLU A 66 4.69 11.07 9.72
CA GLU A 66 3.55 11.49 8.92
C GLU A 66 2.41 10.49 9.13
N ARG A 67 1.17 10.99 9.22
CA ARG A 67 -0.01 10.14 9.47
C ARG A 67 -0.29 9.28 8.25
N VAL A 68 -0.59 8.01 8.48
CA VAL A 68 -1.06 7.08 7.45
C VAL A 68 -2.31 6.40 7.96
N GLU A 69 -3.33 6.34 7.12
CA GLU A 69 -4.56 5.61 7.38
C GLU A 69 -4.77 4.59 6.29
N VAL A 70 -4.98 3.33 6.66
CA VAL A 70 -5.31 2.27 5.71
C VAL A 70 -6.62 1.64 6.15
N LYS A 71 -7.51 1.43 5.17
CA LYS A 71 -8.80 0.80 5.35
C LYS A 71 -8.89 -0.41 4.43
N VAL A 72 -9.34 -1.54 4.98
CA VAL A 72 -9.47 -2.79 4.25
C VAL A 72 -10.91 -3.30 4.35
N LEU A 73 -11.45 -3.69 3.19
CA LEU A 73 -12.80 -4.24 3.01
C LEU A 73 -12.72 -5.38 2.01
N TYR A 74 -13.75 -6.22 1.95
CA TYR A 74 -13.89 -7.20 0.87
C TYR A 74 -15.35 -7.37 0.44
N ASP A 75 -15.58 -7.87 -0.76
CA ASP A 75 -16.87 -8.38 -1.20
C ASP A 75 -16.76 -9.83 -1.68
N GLU A 76 -17.73 -10.38 -2.40
CA GLU A 76 -17.64 -11.77 -2.88
C GLU A 76 -16.49 -12.03 -3.88
N HIS A 77 -15.93 -10.99 -4.50
CA HIS A 77 -15.02 -11.10 -5.64
C HIS A 77 -13.67 -10.41 -5.42
N PHE A 78 -13.62 -9.37 -4.60
CA PHE A 78 -12.46 -8.50 -4.48
C PHE A 78 -12.11 -8.19 -3.02
N LEU A 79 -10.81 -8.06 -2.79
CA LEU A 79 -10.24 -7.34 -1.66
C LEU A 79 -10.03 -5.87 -2.08
N TYR A 80 -10.44 -4.97 -1.20
CA TYR A 80 -10.30 -3.53 -1.36
C TYR A 80 -9.37 -2.95 -0.30
N VAL A 81 -8.42 -2.14 -0.73
CA VAL A 81 -7.50 -1.42 0.15
C VAL A 81 -7.53 0.05 -0.21
N GLY A 82 -7.98 0.88 0.71
CA GLY A 82 -7.91 2.34 0.61
C GLY A 82 -6.82 2.85 1.54
N ALA A 83 -5.91 3.68 1.07
CA ALA A 83 -4.84 4.26 1.88
C ALA A 83 -4.79 5.78 1.70
N LYS A 84 -4.62 6.51 2.79
CA LYS A 84 -4.40 7.95 2.82
C LYS A 84 -3.09 8.24 3.54
N MET A 85 -2.16 8.84 2.82
CA MET A 85 -0.85 9.27 3.30
C MET A 85 -0.90 10.79 3.44
N PHE A 86 -0.85 11.26 4.68
CA PHE A 86 -0.86 12.68 4.98
C PHE A 86 0.56 13.23 4.92
N PHE A 87 0.69 14.48 4.50
CA PHE A 87 1.95 15.21 4.48
C PHE A 87 1.74 16.56 5.15
N SER A 88 2.60 16.89 6.12
CA SER A 88 2.64 18.22 6.73
C SER A 88 2.89 19.34 5.70
N ASP A 89 3.56 19.02 4.59
CA ASP A 89 3.73 19.86 3.41
C ASP A 89 3.44 19.04 2.13
N PRO A 90 2.25 19.20 1.52
CA PRO A 90 1.83 18.44 0.34
C PRO A 90 2.74 18.62 -0.88
N SER A 91 3.55 19.68 -0.93
CA SER A 91 4.51 19.88 -2.02
C SER A 91 5.66 18.87 -2.02
N GLN A 92 5.80 18.10 -0.92
CA GLN A 92 6.78 17.03 -0.79
C GLN A 92 6.31 15.71 -1.41
N VAL A 93 5.02 15.57 -1.75
CA VAL A 93 4.54 14.41 -2.50
C VAL A 93 5.28 14.33 -3.83
N PHE A 94 6.02 13.24 -4.03
CA PHE A 94 6.95 13.10 -5.13
C PHE A 94 6.72 11.81 -5.91
N ALA A 95 6.45 11.95 -7.20
CA ALA A 95 6.41 10.82 -8.12
C ALA A 95 6.74 11.26 -9.55
N THR A 96 7.46 10.40 -10.27
CA THR A 96 8.03 10.71 -11.59
C THR A 96 7.54 9.79 -12.69
N THR A 97 6.93 8.65 -12.35
CA THR A 97 6.46 7.66 -13.33
C THR A 97 4.98 7.31 -13.19
N LEU A 98 4.31 7.18 -14.33
CA LEU A 98 2.97 6.62 -14.52
C LEU A 98 3.04 5.19 -15.09
N GLU A 99 4.24 4.76 -15.48
CA GLU A 99 4.49 3.52 -16.21
C GLU A 99 4.43 2.32 -15.27
N ARG A 100 3.64 1.31 -15.64
CA ARG A 100 3.57 0.03 -14.92
C ARG A 100 4.92 -0.66 -14.95
N ASP A 101 5.30 -1.29 -13.83
CA ASP A 101 6.51 -2.12 -13.67
C ASP A 101 7.85 -1.35 -13.82
N LYS A 102 7.82 -0.01 -13.88
CA LYS A 102 9.01 0.83 -13.82
C LYS A 102 9.45 1.02 -12.38
N THR A 103 10.77 1.09 -12.15
CA THR A 103 11.29 1.33 -10.79
C THR A 103 10.73 2.63 -10.20
N GLN A 104 10.22 2.51 -8.97
CA GLN A 104 9.67 3.59 -8.16
C GLN A 104 10.59 3.95 -6.99
N SER A 105 11.87 3.53 -7.04
CA SER A 105 12.81 3.66 -5.92
C SER A 105 13.10 5.11 -5.47
N ALA A 106 12.81 6.08 -6.33
CA ALA A 106 12.93 7.50 -6.03
C ALA A 106 11.57 8.20 -5.83
N ASP A 107 10.45 7.52 -6.07
CA ASP A 107 9.10 8.04 -5.89
C ASP A 107 8.61 7.71 -4.48
N ASP A 108 7.64 8.47 -3.97
CA ASP A 108 6.78 7.99 -2.90
C ASP A 108 6.00 6.77 -3.40
N TYR A 109 5.81 5.78 -2.53
CA TYR A 109 5.02 4.61 -2.87
C TYR A 109 4.28 4.06 -1.66
N PHE A 110 3.23 3.30 -1.95
CA PHE A 110 2.48 2.50 -1.00
C PHE A 110 2.58 1.05 -1.41
N GLU A 111 2.84 0.17 -0.45
CA GLU A 111 2.90 -1.28 -0.65
C GLU A 111 1.91 -2.00 0.25
N PHE A 112 1.13 -2.90 -0.35
CA PHE A 112 0.28 -3.83 0.35
C PHE A 112 0.83 -5.24 0.19
N TYR A 113 1.20 -5.86 1.32
CA TYR A 113 1.74 -7.21 1.39
C TYR A 113 0.66 -8.20 1.82
N ILE A 114 0.55 -9.32 1.12
CA ILE A 114 -0.37 -10.40 1.49
C ILE A 114 0.30 -11.76 1.33
N ASP A 115 0.29 -12.54 2.41
CA ASP A 115 0.53 -13.98 2.36
C ASP A 115 -0.84 -14.66 2.23
N SER A 116 -1.18 -15.06 1.01
CA SER A 116 -2.49 -15.66 0.70
C SER A 116 -2.61 -17.12 1.11
N TYR A 117 -1.48 -17.79 1.42
CA TYR A 117 -1.46 -19.17 1.90
C TYR A 117 -1.31 -19.26 3.42
N ASN A 118 -0.95 -18.14 4.07
CA ASN A 118 -0.62 -18.07 5.49
C ASN A 118 0.45 -19.12 5.87
N ASP A 119 1.40 -19.35 4.96
CA ASP A 119 2.50 -20.31 5.13
C ASP A 119 3.75 -19.66 5.74
N MET A 120 3.76 -18.32 5.85
CA MET A 120 4.88 -17.49 6.28
C MET A 120 6.13 -17.61 5.40
N LEU A 121 5.99 -18.12 4.18
CA LEU A 121 7.09 -18.35 3.23
C LEU A 121 7.01 -17.44 2.01
N ASN A 122 5.79 -17.21 1.50
CA ASN A 122 5.54 -16.49 0.26
C ASN A 122 4.66 -15.27 0.51
N THR A 123 4.91 -14.19 -0.22
CA THR A 123 4.16 -12.94 -0.08
C THR A 123 3.99 -12.29 -1.44
N LEU A 124 2.76 -11.91 -1.75
CA LEU A 124 2.44 -11.08 -2.90
C LEU A 124 2.48 -9.61 -2.46
N VAL A 125 3.07 -8.76 -3.28
CA VAL A 125 3.16 -7.32 -3.01
C VAL A 125 2.45 -6.57 -4.13
N PHE A 126 1.59 -5.64 -3.75
CA PHE A 126 0.93 -4.70 -4.64
C PHE A 126 1.43 -3.31 -4.31
N ARG A 127 2.17 -2.70 -5.25
CA ARG A 127 2.80 -1.40 -5.08
C ARG A 127 2.17 -0.37 -6.02
N THR A 128 1.91 0.82 -5.49
CA THR A 128 1.51 1.98 -6.29
C THR A 128 2.14 3.27 -5.79
N ASN A 129 2.06 4.33 -6.57
CA ASN A 129 2.63 5.64 -6.25
C ASN A 129 1.55 6.75 -6.37
N PRO A 130 1.84 8.01 -6.00
CA PRO A 130 0.91 9.13 -6.12
C PRO A 130 0.31 9.36 -7.51
N LEU A 131 0.98 8.88 -8.56
CA LEU A 131 0.53 8.98 -9.94
C LEU A 131 -0.31 7.77 -10.39
N GLY A 132 -0.44 6.72 -9.57
CA GLY A 132 -1.20 5.52 -9.88
C GLY A 132 -0.45 4.53 -10.78
N ALA A 133 0.88 4.66 -10.90
CA ALA A 133 1.69 3.59 -11.48
C ALA A 133 1.54 2.33 -10.62
N ARG A 134 1.56 1.16 -11.25
CA ARG A 134 1.34 -0.13 -10.59
C ARG A 134 2.57 -0.99 -10.76
N GLN A 135 2.93 -1.71 -9.72
CA GLN A 135 3.92 -2.77 -9.75
C GLN A 135 3.43 -3.90 -8.86
N ASP A 136 3.59 -5.13 -9.31
CA ASP A 136 3.39 -6.31 -8.49
C ASP A 136 4.67 -7.15 -8.45
N LEU A 137 4.87 -7.86 -7.35
CA LEU A 137 5.95 -8.82 -7.21
C LEU A 137 5.56 -9.96 -6.28
N GLU A 138 6.24 -11.07 -6.46
CA GLU A 138 6.21 -12.20 -5.54
C GLU A 138 7.53 -12.23 -4.77
N ILE A 139 7.43 -12.27 -3.44
CA ILE A 139 8.55 -12.52 -2.54
C ILE A 139 8.41 -13.95 -2.06
N SER A 140 9.47 -14.74 -2.20
CA SER A 140 9.50 -16.14 -1.80
C SER A 140 10.74 -16.46 -0.97
N ARG A 141 10.80 -17.69 -0.45
CA ARG A 141 11.92 -18.18 0.38
C ARG A 141 12.24 -17.24 1.54
N ASN A 142 11.22 -16.82 2.30
CA ASN A 142 11.39 -15.96 3.48
C ASN A 142 12.07 -14.60 3.17
N GLY A 143 11.82 -14.03 1.99
CA GLY A 143 12.40 -12.74 1.61
C GLY A 143 13.75 -12.82 0.89
N GLU A 144 14.21 -14.01 0.53
CA GLU A 144 15.47 -14.17 -0.21
C GLU A 144 15.30 -13.97 -1.72
N ASP A 145 14.14 -14.35 -2.28
CA ASP A 145 13.89 -14.33 -3.71
C ASP A 145 12.77 -13.32 -4.05
N PHE A 146 13.13 -12.28 -4.81
CA PHE A 146 12.21 -11.28 -5.33
C PHE A 146 11.95 -11.53 -6.82
N ASN A 147 10.69 -11.76 -7.18
CA ASN A 147 10.24 -11.96 -8.55
C ASN A 147 9.35 -10.78 -8.97
N ASP A 148 9.97 -9.76 -9.57
CA ASP A 148 9.30 -8.58 -10.15
C ASP A 148 8.70 -8.83 -11.54
N SER A 149 8.87 -10.05 -12.08
CA SER A 149 8.22 -10.48 -13.33
C SER A 149 6.84 -11.12 -13.10
N TRP A 150 6.49 -11.43 -11.84
CA TRP A 150 5.16 -11.89 -11.49
C TRP A 150 4.14 -10.78 -11.74
N ASN A 151 3.14 -11.05 -12.57
CA ASN A 151 2.23 -10.02 -13.07
C ASN A 151 0.79 -10.54 -13.02
N THR A 152 -0.06 -9.87 -12.23
CA THR A 152 -1.44 -10.31 -12.02
C THR A 152 -2.45 -9.22 -12.38
N PHE A 153 -3.73 -9.58 -12.44
CA PHE A 153 -4.80 -8.63 -12.69
C PHE A 153 -5.25 -7.95 -11.40
N TRP A 154 -5.12 -6.63 -11.33
CA TRP A 154 -5.65 -5.78 -10.26
C TRP A 154 -5.77 -4.34 -10.76
N ASN A 155 -6.60 -3.53 -10.09
CA ASN A 155 -6.75 -2.11 -10.39
C ASN A 155 -6.24 -1.26 -9.23
N ALA A 156 -5.67 -0.10 -9.57
CA ALA A 156 -5.44 0.96 -8.61
C ALA A 156 -5.63 2.32 -9.27
N ALA A 157 -5.98 3.29 -8.44
CA ALA A 157 -5.99 4.70 -8.78
C ALA A 157 -5.46 5.49 -7.58
N SER A 158 -4.83 6.62 -7.85
CA SER A 158 -4.27 7.49 -6.83
C SER A 158 -4.74 8.92 -7.06
N TYR A 159 -4.88 9.66 -5.98
CA TYR A 159 -5.34 11.04 -5.98
C TYR A 159 -4.45 11.87 -5.06
N ILE A 160 -4.00 13.03 -5.53
CA ILE A 160 -3.21 13.99 -4.75
C ILE A 160 -4.13 15.15 -4.39
N ASP A 161 -4.13 15.55 -3.12
CA ASP A 161 -4.90 16.69 -2.62
C ASP A 161 -4.07 17.60 -1.71
N GLU A 162 -4.75 18.49 -0.99
CA GLU A 162 -4.13 19.48 -0.12
C GLU A 162 -3.59 18.92 1.20
N ASP A 163 -3.86 17.64 1.51
CA ASP A 163 -3.38 16.99 2.73
C ASP A 163 -2.29 15.94 2.45
N GLY A 164 -2.03 15.63 1.17
CA GLY A 164 -1.07 14.61 0.76
C GLY A 164 -1.58 13.83 -0.45
N TRP A 165 -1.61 12.49 -0.35
CA TRP A 165 -2.14 11.64 -1.42
C TRP A 165 -2.85 10.40 -0.88
N SER A 166 -3.75 9.85 -1.67
CA SER A 166 -4.46 8.61 -1.40
C SER A 166 -4.39 7.66 -2.57
N THR A 167 -4.64 6.39 -2.28
CA THR A 167 -4.76 5.35 -3.30
C THR A 167 -5.83 4.35 -2.92
N GLU A 168 -6.46 3.77 -3.94
CA GLU A 168 -7.41 2.67 -3.80
C GLU A 168 -6.95 1.51 -4.66
N LEU A 169 -6.94 0.31 -4.09
CA LEU A 169 -6.62 -0.93 -4.76
C LEU A 169 -7.86 -1.82 -4.78
N ARG A 170 -8.11 -2.45 -5.92
CA ARG A 170 -9.08 -3.54 -6.09
C ARG A 170 -8.36 -4.78 -6.60
N ILE A 171 -8.24 -5.77 -5.73
CA ILE A 171 -7.52 -7.01 -5.97
C ILE A 171 -8.53 -8.15 -6.08
N PRO A 172 -8.74 -8.74 -7.26
CA PRO A 172 -9.61 -9.91 -7.41
C PRO A 172 -9.10 -11.08 -6.57
N PHE A 173 -10.00 -11.77 -5.87
CA PHE A 173 -9.64 -13.01 -5.20
C PHE A 173 -9.12 -14.06 -6.18
N SER A 174 -9.56 -14.06 -7.44
CA SER A 174 -8.98 -14.93 -8.48
C SER A 174 -7.51 -14.66 -8.81
N SER A 175 -7.02 -13.45 -8.50
CA SER A 175 -5.61 -13.05 -8.66
C SER A 175 -4.76 -13.48 -7.47
N LEU A 176 -5.40 -13.73 -6.33
CA LEU A 176 -4.80 -14.30 -5.13
C LEU A 176 -4.95 -15.82 -5.24
N ARG A 177 -3.86 -16.56 -5.32
CA ARG A 177 -3.97 -18.02 -5.15
C ARG A 177 -4.06 -18.28 -3.65
N TYR A 178 -5.17 -18.83 -3.17
CA TYR A 178 -5.36 -19.18 -1.77
C TYR A 178 -6.00 -20.56 -1.66
N GLU A 179 -5.76 -21.23 -0.54
CA GLU A 179 -6.51 -22.44 -0.21
C GLU A 179 -7.89 -22.06 0.32
N GLN A 180 -8.92 -22.69 -0.24
CA GLN A 180 -10.25 -22.55 0.33
C GLN A 180 -10.27 -23.30 1.66
N ALA A 181 -10.41 -22.57 2.76
CA ALA A 181 -10.65 -23.20 4.05
C ALA A 181 -12.04 -23.83 4.02
N ASP A 182 -12.12 -25.14 4.28
CA ASP A 182 -13.40 -25.81 4.55
C ASP A 182 -13.96 -25.23 5.86
N VAL A 183 -15.04 -24.46 5.76
CA VAL A 183 -15.77 -23.86 6.90
C VAL A 183 -16.91 -24.78 7.34
#